data_AF-A0AA41MY16-F1
#
_entry.id   AF-A0AA41MY16-F1
#
_cell.length_a   1.000
_cell.length_b   1.000
_cell.length_c   1.000
_cell.angle_alpha   90.00
_cell.angle_beta   90.00
_cell.angle_gamma   90.00
#
_symmetry.space_group_name_H-M   'P 1'
#
loop_
_entity.id
_entity.type
_entity.pdbx_description
1 polymer ?
#
loop_
_entity_poly.entity_id
_entity_poly.type
_entity_poly.pdbx_seq_one_letter_code
_entity_poly.pdbx_strand_id
1 'polypeptide(L)' 'RCSHHSECFSDCCLMDLNLGGAFCAAKARKNMACLPQTKGATNIICPCKMGLTCSSKDMMCPRRCHLI' A
#
# COMPACT_ATOMS: atom_id res chain seq x y z
N ARG A 1 -14.85 7.33 2.47
CA ARG A 1 -13.75 8.18 2.98
C ARG A 1 -13.28 7.56 4.28
N CYS A 2 -11.99 7.60 4.59
CA CYS A 2 -11.42 7.03 5.82
C CYS A 2 -10.40 8.01 6.42
N SER A 3 -10.11 7.87 7.71
CA SER A 3 -9.02 8.60 8.38
C SER A 3 -7.97 7.66 8.96
N HIS A 4 -8.34 6.41 9.21
CA HIS A 4 -7.48 5.36 9.71
C HIS A 4 -7.67 4.06 8.91
N HIS A 5 -6.58 3.33 8.65
CA HIS A 5 -6.58 2.10 7.87
C HIS A 5 -7.52 1.01 8.45
N SER A 6 -7.71 1.00 9.77
CA SER A 6 -8.62 0.07 10.47
C SER A 6 -10.10 0.30 10.17
N GLU A 7 -10.48 1.44 9.60
CA GLU A 7 -11.86 1.69 9.14
C GLU A 7 -12.16 0.93 7.83
N CYS A 8 -11.12 0.46 7.14
CA CYS A 8 -11.24 -0.22 5.86
C CYS A 8 -11.14 -1.74 6.03
N PHE A 9 -12.07 -2.49 5.43
CA PHE A 9 -11.98 -3.95 5.36
C PHE A 9 -10.67 -4.44 4.72
N SER A 10 -10.16 -3.66 3.76
CA SER A 10 -8.88 -3.91 3.10
C SER A 10 -7.66 -3.50 3.92
N ASP A 11 -7.83 -2.90 5.10
CA ASP A 11 -6.74 -2.42 5.95
C ASP A 11 -5.77 -1.49 5.18
N CYS A 12 -6.32 -0.67 4.27
CA CYS A 12 -5.61 0.38 3.56
C CYS A 12 -6.50 1.61 3.38
N CYS A 13 -6.06 2.72 3.96
CA CYS A 13 -6.68 4.03 3.78
C CYS A 13 -5.77 4.89 2.89
N LEU A 14 -6.00 4.87 1.58
CA LEU A 14 -5.16 5.52 0.58
C LEU A 14 -5.43 7.02 0.53
N MET A 15 -4.40 7.82 0.75
CA MET A 15 -4.44 9.26 0.58
C MET A 15 -4.30 9.61 -0.91
N ASP A 16 -5.29 10.31 -1.45
CA ASP A 16 -5.24 10.86 -2.79
C ASP A 16 -4.88 12.34 -2.71
N LEU A 17 -3.66 12.67 -3.15
CA LEU A 17 -3.15 14.04 -3.15
C LEU A 17 -3.78 14.91 -4.24
N ASN A 18 -4.36 14.30 -5.29
CA ASN A 18 -4.98 15.03 -6.40
C ASN A 18 -6.45 15.39 -6.09
N LEU A 19 -7.17 14.44 -5.48
CA LEU A 19 -8.59 14.60 -5.14
C LEU A 19 -8.81 15.23 -3.75
N GLY A 20 -7.77 15.34 -2.93
CA GLY A 20 -7.85 15.93 -1.59
C GLY A 20 -8.68 15.07 -0.63
N GLY A 21 -8.11 13.95 -0.18
CA GLY A 21 -8.77 13.11 0.83
C GLY A 21 -8.13 11.74 0.99
N ALA A 22 -8.77 10.88 1.76
CA ALA A 22 -8.35 9.49 1.91
C ALA A 22 -9.53 8.52 1.80
N PHE A 23 -9.31 7.40 1.12
CA PHE A 23 -10.34 6.44 0.74
C PHE A 23 -9.85 5.00 0.92
N CYS A 24 -10.77 4.11 1.27
CA CYS A 24 -10.45 2.70 1.37
C CYS A 24 -10.08 2.17 -0.01
N ALA A 25 -8.92 1.53 -0.12
CA ALA A 25 -8.39 1.01 -1.36
C ALA A 25 -7.92 -0.44 -1.18
N ALA A 26 -7.80 -1.17 -2.29
CA ALA A 26 -7.36 -2.56 -2.25
C ALA A 26 -5.85 -2.68 -1.95
N LYS A 27 -5.46 -3.71 -1.20
CA LYS A 27 -4.04 -4.09 -1.03
C LYS A 27 -3.38 -4.40 -2.38
N ALA A 28 -2.10 -4.05 -2.51
CA ALA A 28 -1.32 -4.22 -3.72
C ALA A 28 -1.17 -5.70 -4.10
N ARG A 29 -1.35 -6.01 -5.39
CA ARG A 29 -1.22 -7.36 -5.96
C ARG A 29 0.20 -7.61 -6.43
N LYS A 30 0.50 -8.85 -6.83
CA LYS A 30 1.79 -9.22 -7.44
C LYS A 30 2.18 -8.24 -8.55
N ASN A 31 3.45 -7.84 -8.58
CA ASN A 31 4.05 -6.87 -9.50
C ASN A 31 3.57 -5.42 -9.37
N MET A 32 2.62 -5.09 -8.48
CA MET A 32 2.28 -3.69 -8.19
C MET A 32 3.36 -3.03 -7.35
N ALA A 33 3.50 -1.71 -7.49
CA ALA A 33 4.42 -0.90 -6.69
C ALA A 33 4.05 -0.97 -5.21
N CYS A 34 5.05 -0.90 -4.35
CA CYS A 34 4.87 -0.90 -2.91
C CYS A 34 5.97 -0.07 -2.23
N LEU A 35 5.73 0.33 -0.99
CA LEU A 35 6.71 1.04 -0.16
C LEU A 35 6.95 0.23 1.12
N PRO A 36 8.17 0.27 1.69
CA PRO A 36 8.43 -0.24 3.03
C PRO A 36 7.85 0.75 4.04
N GLN A 37 6.52 0.80 4.12
CA GLN A 37 5.82 1.73 4.99
C GLN A 37 5.83 1.21 6.43
N THR A 38 6.18 2.11 7.36
CA THR A 38 5.82 1.97 8.77
C THR A 38 4.29 2.03 8.89
N LYS A 39 3.69 1.27 9.80
CA LYS A 39 2.24 1.31 10.05
C LYS A 39 1.83 2.73 10.47
N GLY A 40 1.25 3.49 9.55
CA GLY A 40 0.65 4.80 9.78
C GLY A 40 -0.87 4.74 9.64
N ALA A 41 -1.57 5.81 10.05
CA ALA A 41 -3.03 5.90 9.97
C ALA A 41 -3.54 5.85 8.52
N THR A 42 -2.82 6.48 7.59
CA THR A 42 -3.14 6.51 6.15
C THR A 42 -1.93 6.02 5.33
N ASN A 43 -2.18 5.72 4.06
CA ASN A 43 -1.21 5.13 3.15
C ASN A 43 -1.05 6.00 1.91
N ILE A 44 0.19 6.19 1.44
CA ILE A 44 0.46 6.81 0.13
C ILE A 44 0.36 5.74 -0.97
N ILE A 45 0.73 4.49 -0.64
CA ILE A 45 0.56 3.31 -1.47
C ILE A 45 0.02 2.19 -0.60
N CYS A 46 -0.96 1.42 -1.05
CA CYS A 46 -1.46 0.31 -0.23
C CYS A 46 -0.40 -0.79 -0.04
N PRO A 47 -0.34 -1.42 1.15
CA PRO A 47 0.57 -2.54 1.40
C PRO A 47 0.25 -3.72 0.49
N CYS A 48 1.22 -4.60 0.29
CA CYS A 48 1.01 -5.84 -0.44
C CYS A 48 -0.04 -6.73 0.24
N LYS A 49 -0.76 -7.54 -0.56
CA LYS A 49 -1.63 -8.59 -0.02
C LYS A 49 -0.85 -9.57 0.87
N MET A 50 -1.56 -10.20 1.79
CA MET A 50 -1.04 -11.31 2.60
C MET A 50 -0.39 -12.36 1.68
N GLY A 51 0.79 -12.85 2.05
CA GLY A 51 1.57 -13.80 1.24
C GLY A 51 2.45 -13.17 0.16
N LEU A 52 2.49 -11.83 0.08
CA LEU A 52 3.43 -11.10 -0.77
C LEU A 52 4.39 -10.27 0.08
N THR A 53 5.64 -10.17 -0.35
CA THR A 53 6.67 -9.29 0.23
C THR A 53 6.90 -8.07 -0.64
N CYS A 54 7.14 -6.92 -0.01
CA CYS A 54 7.53 -5.71 -0.71
C CYS A 54 9.06 -5.64 -0.81
N SER A 55 9.62 -6.08 -1.93
CA SER A 55 11.07 -6.09 -2.13
C SER A 55 11.45 -5.48 -3.48
N SER A 56 12.73 -5.13 -3.63
CA SER A 56 13.31 -4.84 -4.94
C SER A 56 14.27 -5.95 -5.30
N LYS A 57 14.31 -6.32 -6.58
CA LYS A 57 15.32 -7.23 -7.13
C LYS A 57 16.66 -6.54 -7.40
N ASP A 58 16.67 -5.21 -7.46
CA ASP A 58 17.85 -4.37 -7.77
C ASP A 58 17.78 -3.07 -6.95
N MET A 59 18.89 -2.56 -6.44
CA MET A 59 18.94 -1.29 -5.68
C MET A 59 18.38 -0.10 -6.47
N MET A 60 18.42 -0.15 -7.80
CA MET A 60 17.95 0.94 -8.66
C MET A 60 16.47 0.81 -9.07
N CYS A 61 15.84 -0.33 -8.79
CA CYS A 61 14.46 -0.58 -9.21
C CYS A 61 13.44 -0.20 -8.12
N PRO A 62 12.26 0.34 -8.49
CA PRO A 62 11.15 0.52 -7.56
C PRO A 62 10.75 -0.82 -6.94
N ARG A 63 10.46 -0.81 -5.62
CA ARG A 63 9.98 -2.00 -4.93
C ARG A 63 8.60 -2.42 -5.45
N ARG A 64 8.41 -3.72 -5.58
CA ARG A 64 7.15 -4.32 -6.02
C ARG A 64 6.76 -5.48 -5.10
N CYS A 65 5.48 -5.84 -5.14
CA CYS A 65 4.99 -7.00 -4.41
C CYS A 65 5.41 -8.29 -5.12
N HIS A 66 6.20 -9.12 -4.45
CA HIS A 66 6.67 -10.42 -4.91
C HIS A 66 6.11 -11.53 -4.04
N LEU A 67 6.07 -12.76 -4.57
CA LEU A 67 5.78 -13.93 -3.74
C LEU A 67 6.92 -14.09 -2.73
N ILE A 68 6.56 -14.50 -1.52
CA ILE A 68 7.52 -14.89 -0.47
C ILE A 68 8.25 -16.15 -0.93
#